data_AF-A0A834FF90-F1
#
_entry.id   AF-A0A834FF90-F1
#
_cell.length_a   1.000
_cell.length_b   1.000
_cell.length_c   1.000
_cell.angle_alpha   90.00
_cell.angle_beta   90.00
_cell.angle_gamma   90.00
#
_symmetry.space_group_name_H-M   'P 1'
#
loop_
_entity.id
_entity.type
_entity.pdbx_description
1 polymer ?
#
loop_
_entity_poly.entity_id
_entity_poly.type
_entity_poly.pdbx_seq_one_letter_code
_entity_poly.pdbx_strand_id
1 'polypeptide(L)'
;MGPDVPLLNEYKQEFFWKRFPQTVLGGPRFKLGYCAPPFVYVNQVVLFLTPWLFGGIGTLLCQLQVLQELHAAVLSGMLMFAAAVAVQALAQYAARKSSTVERLGAPNILVDEEEVEFTNCVSPETVRFIAPGKRFGLNVVLHTILAGVLCGFGTWYVFLGRLTALYGSIGVSLVVFVLSWVTLCIAEYSLIVNTATETATFQAQDTYEITPLTRPLYIFAFIAVDLAYR
;
A
#
# COMPACT_ATOMS: atom_id res chain seq x y z
N MET A 1 -26.08 0.67 32.34
CA MET A 1 -24.67 1.12 32.38
C MET A 1 -24.67 2.49 33.03
N GLY A 2 -23.83 2.73 34.04
CA GLY A 2 -23.79 4.04 34.72
C GLY A 2 -23.28 5.13 33.77
N PRO A 3 -23.73 6.38 33.92
CA PRO A 3 -23.42 7.49 33.00
C PRO A 3 -21.92 7.84 32.90
N ASP A 4 -21.10 7.38 33.84
CA ASP A 4 -19.65 7.67 33.91
C ASP A 4 -18.75 6.49 33.50
N VAL A 5 -19.32 5.41 32.96
CA VAL A 5 -18.49 4.30 32.44
C VAL A 5 -18.09 4.64 31.00
N PRO A 6 -16.80 4.93 30.72
CA PRO A 6 -16.37 5.27 29.38
C PRO A 6 -16.63 4.09 28.42
N LEU A 7 -17.12 4.40 27.22
CA LEU A 7 -17.43 3.42 26.16
C LEU A 7 -16.25 2.51 25.82
N LEU A 8 -15.03 3.03 25.99
CA LEU A 8 -13.77 2.29 25.86
C LEU A 8 -12.94 2.50 27.11
N ASN A 9 -12.44 1.40 27.67
CA ASN A 9 -11.37 1.45 28.67
C ASN A 9 -10.11 2.08 28.04
N GLU A 10 -9.26 2.77 28.81
CA GLU A 10 -8.06 3.46 28.32
C GLU A 10 -7.16 2.53 27.48
N TYR A 11 -6.99 1.30 27.94
CA TYR A 11 -6.30 0.24 27.19
C TYR A 11 -6.91 -0.03 25.80
N LYS A 12 -8.25 -0.15 25.73
CA LYS A 12 -8.96 -0.38 24.45
C LYS A 12 -8.91 0.83 23.54
N GLN A 13 -8.89 2.03 24.12
CA GLN A 13 -8.78 3.28 23.39
C GLN A 13 -7.39 3.40 22.73
N GLU A 14 -6.32 3.04 23.44
CA GLU A 14 -4.97 3.05 22.87
C GLU A 14 -4.84 2.04 21.72
N PHE A 15 -5.40 0.84 21.88
CA PHE A 15 -5.47 -0.17 20.82
C PHE A 15 -6.26 0.34 19.60
N PHE A 16 -7.41 0.97 19.83
CA PHE A 16 -8.21 1.57 18.75
C PHE A 16 -7.41 2.61 17.97
N TRP A 17 -6.71 3.52 18.65
CA TRP A 17 -5.91 4.54 17.98
C TRP A 17 -4.68 3.99 17.24
N LYS A 18 -4.16 2.82 17.63
CA LYS A 18 -3.11 2.12 16.88
C LYS A 18 -3.67 1.52 15.59
N ARG A 19 -4.86 0.91 15.65
CA ARG A 19 -5.44 0.14 14.53
C ARG A 19 -6.29 0.95 13.57
N PHE A 20 -7.01 1.97 14.04
CA PHE A 20 -7.91 2.78 13.21
C PHE A 20 -7.23 3.37 11.96
N PRO A 21 -6.09 4.09 12.05
CA PRO A 21 -5.43 4.61 10.86
C PRO A 21 -4.90 3.48 9.96
N GLN A 22 -4.46 2.37 10.55
CA GLN A 22 -4.00 1.19 9.83
C GLN A 22 -5.13 0.54 9.01
N THR A 23 -6.34 0.48 9.56
CA THR A 23 -7.52 -0.06 8.89
C THR A 23 -8.02 0.88 7.79
N VAL A 24 -8.11 2.18 8.07
CA VAL A 24 -8.61 3.19 7.11
C VAL A 24 -7.67 3.32 5.89
N LEU A 25 -6.35 3.36 6.13
CA LEU A 25 -5.34 3.48 5.08
C LEU A 25 -4.85 2.11 4.58
N GLY A 26 -5.43 1.05 5.13
CA GLY A 26 -5.29 -0.31 4.65
C GLY A 26 -3.91 -0.96 4.85
N GLY A 27 -3.07 -0.47 5.75
CA GLY A 27 -1.76 -1.08 5.99
C GLY A 27 -0.77 -0.27 6.83
N PRO A 28 -0.53 1.03 6.52
CA PRO A 28 0.51 1.82 7.17
C PRO A 28 0.32 1.92 8.69
N ARG A 29 1.42 1.80 9.46
CA ARG A 29 1.41 1.77 10.93
C ARG A 29 1.90 3.11 11.50
N PHE A 30 1.03 4.12 11.48
CA PHE A 30 1.38 5.48 11.92
C PHE A 30 1.45 5.69 13.44
N LYS A 31 0.93 4.75 14.23
CA LYS A 31 1.06 4.77 15.69
C LYS A 31 1.58 3.43 16.16
N LEU A 32 2.86 3.41 16.53
CA LEU A 32 3.52 2.25 17.13
C LEU A 32 3.40 2.40 18.64
N GLY A 33 3.13 1.31 19.36
CA GLY A 33 2.96 1.33 20.82
C GLY A 33 4.22 1.62 21.62
N TYR A 34 5.30 1.97 20.94
CA TYR A 34 6.62 2.24 21.47
C TYR A 34 7.30 3.33 20.61
N CYS A 35 8.37 3.93 21.12
CA CYS A 35 9.09 5.01 20.44
C CYS A 35 9.89 4.50 19.24
N ALA A 36 9.30 4.51 18.05
CA ALA A 36 10.03 4.26 16.81
C ALA A 36 10.69 5.55 16.27
N PRO A 37 11.87 5.45 15.63
CA PRO A 37 12.51 6.60 15.01
C PRO A 37 11.64 7.26 13.93
N PRO A 38 11.72 8.60 13.75
CA PRO A 38 10.90 9.32 12.77
C PRO A 38 11.00 8.80 11.33
N PHE A 39 12.16 8.27 10.92
CA PHE A 39 12.39 7.76 9.56
C PHE A 39 11.49 6.57 9.21
N VAL A 40 11.03 5.78 10.19
CA VAL A 40 10.14 4.64 9.94
C VAL A 40 8.79 5.12 9.41
N TYR A 41 8.22 6.14 10.04
CA TYR A 41 6.96 6.75 9.62
C TYR A 41 7.09 7.44 8.26
N VAL A 42 8.18 8.20 8.05
CA VAL A 42 8.44 8.87 6.77
C VAL A 42 8.51 7.86 5.63
N ASN A 43 9.25 6.77 5.80
CA ASN A 43 9.35 5.72 4.79
C ASN A 43 7.97 5.09 4.48
N GLN A 44 7.13 4.84 5.49
CA GLN A 44 5.77 4.34 5.26
C GLN A 44 4.90 5.32 4.48
N VAL A 45 4.96 6.62 4.80
CA VAL A 45 4.23 7.66 4.05
C VAL A 45 4.73 7.72 2.60
N VAL A 46 6.04 7.70 2.38
CA VAL A 46 6.63 7.74 1.04
C VAL A 46 6.18 6.53 0.20
N LEU A 47 6.26 5.32 0.76
CA LEU A 47 5.80 4.12 0.07
C LEU A 47 4.29 4.15 -0.22
N PHE A 48 3.48 4.65 0.71
CA PHE A 48 2.04 4.80 0.52
C PHE A 48 1.69 5.80 -0.59
N LEU A 49 2.40 6.93 -0.66
CA LEU A 49 2.15 7.97 -1.67
C LEU A 49 2.84 7.73 -3.01
N THR A 50 3.63 6.65 -3.14
CA THR A 50 4.37 6.32 -4.36
C THR A 50 3.47 6.24 -5.62
N PRO A 51 2.29 5.59 -5.59
CA PRO A 51 1.39 5.55 -6.74
C PRO A 51 0.86 6.94 -7.13
N TRP A 52 0.54 7.76 -6.12
CA TRP A 52 0.09 9.14 -6.33
C TRP A 52 1.20 10.00 -6.94
N LEU A 53 2.46 9.82 -6.54
CA LEU A 53 3.59 10.55 -7.12
C LEU A 53 3.80 10.18 -8.59
N PHE A 54 3.87 8.88 -8.92
CA PHE A 54 4.11 8.46 -10.31
C PHE A 54 2.93 8.71 -11.23
N GLY A 55 1.72 8.40 -10.76
CA GLY A 55 0.49 8.75 -11.45
C GLY A 55 0.30 10.25 -11.59
N GLY A 56 0.66 11.02 -10.56
CA GLY A 56 0.70 12.48 -10.56
C GLY A 56 1.60 13.04 -11.65
N ILE A 57 2.82 12.52 -11.79
CA ILE A 57 3.75 12.87 -12.88
C ILE A 57 3.10 12.59 -14.23
N GLY A 58 2.48 11.42 -14.42
CA GLY A 58 1.74 11.08 -15.64
C GLY A 58 0.62 12.07 -15.94
N THR A 59 -0.20 12.39 -14.94
CA THR A 59 -1.30 13.35 -15.08
C THR A 59 -0.82 14.76 -15.42
N LEU A 60 0.27 15.23 -14.80
CA LEU A 60 0.86 16.53 -15.07
C LEU A 60 1.40 16.61 -16.50
N LEU A 61 2.16 15.60 -16.94
CA LEU A 61 2.71 15.54 -18.30
C LEU A 61 1.60 15.51 -19.36
N CYS A 62 0.48 14.83 -19.07
CA CYS A 62 -0.69 14.84 -19.93
C CYS A 62 -1.36 16.22 -19.98
N GLN A 63 -1.51 16.89 -18.83
CA GLN A 63 -2.11 18.24 -18.76
C GLN A 63 -1.27 19.28 -19.49
N LEU A 64 0.06 19.17 -19.41
CA LEU A 64 1.01 20.03 -20.13
C LEU A 64 1.10 19.72 -21.63
N GLN A 65 0.28 18.80 -22.16
CA GLN A 65 0.27 18.36 -23.56
C GLN A 65 1.63 17.80 -24.05
N VAL A 66 2.46 17.32 -23.11
CA VAL A 66 3.77 16.71 -23.43
C VAL A 66 3.58 15.25 -23.84
N LEU A 67 2.69 14.53 -23.15
CA LEU A 67 2.32 13.15 -23.45
C LEU A 67 0.81 13.02 -23.69
N GLN A 68 0.42 12.06 -24.55
CA GLN A 68 -0.98 11.65 -24.67
C GLN A 68 -1.40 10.79 -23.47
N GLU A 69 -2.71 10.71 -23.21
CA GLU A 69 -3.30 9.98 -22.06
C GLU A 69 -2.74 8.55 -21.92
N LEU A 70 -2.71 7.79 -23.02
CA LEU A 70 -2.22 6.40 -23.02
C LEU A 70 -0.74 6.31 -22.65
N HIS A 71 0.09 7.19 -23.22
CA HIS A 71 1.52 7.21 -22.95
C HIS A 71 1.81 7.62 -21.50
N ALA A 72 1.05 8.57 -20.95
CA ALA A 72 1.15 8.99 -19.56
C ALA A 72 0.73 7.87 -18.58
N ALA A 73 -0.31 7.11 -18.92
CA ALA A 73 -0.72 5.93 -18.16
C ALA A 73 0.36 4.83 -18.19
N VAL A 74 0.90 4.51 -19.37
CA VAL A 74 2.00 3.54 -19.52
C VAL A 74 3.23 3.99 -18.73
N LEU A 75 3.61 5.27 -18.79
CA LEU A 75 4.73 5.81 -18.02
C LEU A 75 4.51 5.62 -16.52
N SER A 76 3.32 5.95 -16.02
CA SER A 76 2.98 5.81 -14.60
C SER A 76 3.06 4.34 -14.14
N GLY A 77 2.53 3.42 -14.96
CA GLY A 77 2.62 1.99 -14.69
C GLY A 77 4.07 1.46 -14.72
N MET A 78 4.90 1.93 -15.65
CA MET A 78 6.32 1.54 -15.73
C MET A 78 7.13 2.06 -14.54
N LEU A 79 6.89 3.30 -14.12
CA LEU A 79 7.52 3.86 -12.92
C LEU A 79 7.12 3.07 -11.67
N MET A 80 5.84 2.72 -11.56
CA MET A 80 5.35 1.92 -10.45
C MET A 80 5.92 0.50 -10.44
N PHE A 81 5.99 -0.14 -11.60
CA PHE A 81 6.63 -1.44 -11.76
C PHE A 81 8.09 -1.39 -11.29
N ALA A 82 8.85 -0.39 -11.74
CA ALA A 82 10.25 -0.21 -11.35
C ALA A 82 10.40 -0.01 -9.83
N ALA A 83 9.54 0.79 -9.21
CA ALA A 83 9.55 0.98 -7.75
C ALA A 83 9.16 -0.30 -7.00
N ALA A 84 8.16 -1.04 -7.46
CA ALA A 84 7.78 -2.31 -6.87
C ALA A 84 8.94 -3.32 -6.95
N VAL A 85 9.64 -3.41 -8.08
CA VAL A 85 10.86 -4.23 -8.23
C VAL A 85 11.94 -3.80 -7.25
N ALA A 86 12.19 -2.49 -7.09
CA ALA A 86 13.18 -1.98 -6.15
C ALA A 86 12.84 -2.34 -4.70
N VAL A 87 11.58 -2.19 -4.28
CA VAL A 87 11.13 -2.55 -2.92
C VAL A 87 11.26 -4.05 -2.68
N GLN A 88 10.82 -4.89 -3.64
CA GLN A 88 10.93 -6.34 -3.50
C GLN A 88 12.40 -6.81 -3.51
N ALA A 89 13.26 -6.21 -4.33
CA ALA A 89 14.69 -6.49 -4.33
C ALA A 89 15.34 -6.12 -2.98
N LEU A 90 14.98 -4.97 -2.41
CA LEU A 90 15.44 -4.55 -1.09
C LEU A 90 14.97 -5.52 0.00
N ALA A 91 13.71 -5.93 -0.05
CA ALA A 91 13.14 -6.92 0.88
C ALA A 91 13.86 -8.28 0.80
N GLN A 92 14.16 -8.76 -0.41
CA GLN A 92 14.93 -10.00 -0.62
C GLN A 92 16.37 -9.87 -0.13
N TYR A 93 17.01 -8.73 -0.37
CA TYR A 93 18.36 -8.46 0.13
C TYR A 93 18.40 -8.47 1.67
N ALA A 94 17.45 -7.78 2.30
CA ALA A 94 17.29 -7.78 3.75
C ALA A 94 17.03 -9.19 4.31
N ALA A 95 16.15 -9.97 3.66
CA ALA A 95 15.86 -11.35 4.06
C ALA A 95 17.09 -12.26 4.00
N ARG A 96 17.92 -12.14 2.95
CA ARG A 96 19.18 -12.91 2.84
C ARG A 96 20.17 -12.55 3.95
N LYS A 97 20.30 -11.26 4.27
CA LYS A 97 21.19 -10.77 5.33
C LYS A 97 20.69 -11.20 6.72
N SER A 98 19.37 -11.17 6.95
CA SER A 98 18.72 -11.63 8.18
C SER A 98 18.80 -13.15 8.37
N SER A 99 18.58 -13.94 7.32
CA SER A 99 18.60 -15.42 7.40
C SER A 99 19.97 -15.99 7.81
N THR A 100 21.04 -15.23 7.56
CA THR A 100 22.39 -15.57 8.04
C THR A 100 22.50 -15.43 9.56
N VAL A 101 21.68 -14.58 10.17
CA VAL A 101 21.63 -14.28 11.62
C VAL A 101 20.53 -15.09 12.33
N GLU A 102 19.39 -15.34 11.68
CA GLU A 102 18.18 -15.96 12.27
C GLU A 102 18.21 -17.50 12.35
N ARG A 103 19.27 -18.17 11.87
CA ARG A 103 19.42 -19.64 11.99
C ARG A 103 19.48 -20.17 13.44
N LEU A 104 19.34 -19.30 14.44
CA LEU A 104 19.36 -19.62 15.88
C LEU A 104 18.02 -19.43 16.61
N GLY A 105 16.95 -18.94 15.98
CA GLY A 105 15.68 -18.65 16.67
C GLY A 105 14.45 -19.13 15.90
N ALA A 106 13.60 -19.93 16.54
CA ALA A 106 12.33 -20.41 15.98
C ALA A 106 11.38 -19.25 15.59
N PRO A 107 10.53 -19.41 14.57
CA PRO A 107 9.61 -18.35 14.14
C PRO A 107 8.56 -18.10 15.22
N ASN A 108 8.63 -16.91 15.85
CA ASN A 108 7.72 -16.51 16.91
C ASN A 108 6.45 -15.89 16.31
N ILE A 109 5.28 -16.38 16.71
CA ILE A 109 3.97 -16.01 16.14
C ILE A 109 3.48 -14.66 16.74
N LEU A 110 4.21 -14.12 17.73
CA LEU A 110 3.94 -12.84 18.41
C LEU A 110 4.80 -11.66 17.91
N VAL A 111 5.56 -11.82 16.82
CA VAL A 111 6.49 -10.81 16.28
C VAL A 111 5.82 -9.45 15.97
N ASP A 112 4.50 -9.42 15.73
CA ASP A 112 3.78 -8.18 15.44
C ASP A 112 3.63 -7.26 16.69
N GLU A 113 3.92 -7.76 17.90
CA GLU A 113 3.95 -7.02 19.17
C GLU A 113 5.35 -6.89 19.77
N GLU A 114 6.39 -7.44 19.13
CA GLU A 114 7.76 -7.35 19.61
C GLU A 114 8.33 -5.96 19.26
N GLU A 115 8.95 -5.31 20.25
CA GLU A 115 9.62 -4.02 20.03
C GLU A 115 10.78 -4.24 19.07
N VAL A 116 10.70 -3.63 17.89
CA VAL A 116 11.79 -3.71 16.90
C VAL A 116 12.80 -2.63 17.22
N GLU A 117 14.03 -3.03 17.53
CA GLU A 117 15.14 -2.10 17.65
C GLU A 117 15.56 -1.61 16.25
N PHE A 118 15.32 -0.33 15.97
CA PHE A 118 15.64 0.26 14.68
C PHE A 118 17.03 0.90 14.70
N THR A 119 18.01 0.25 14.09
CA THR A 119 19.39 0.76 14.03
C THR A 119 19.60 1.88 12.99
N ASN A 120 19.06 1.72 11.77
CA ASN A 120 19.22 2.67 10.66
C ASN A 120 18.05 2.57 9.67
N CYS A 121 17.85 3.59 8.82
CA CYS A 121 16.72 3.66 7.86
C CYS A 121 16.69 2.56 6.79
N VAL A 122 17.81 1.90 6.51
CA VAL A 122 17.93 0.78 5.54
C VAL A 122 18.46 -0.48 6.23
N SER A 123 18.33 -0.58 7.56
CA SER A 123 18.69 -1.81 8.25
C SER A 123 17.76 -2.96 7.80
N PRO A 124 18.23 -4.22 7.77
CA PRO A 124 17.38 -5.35 7.42
C PRO A 124 16.11 -5.46 8.27
N GLU A 125 16.19 -5.09 9.55
CA GLU A 125 15.04 -5.01 10.47
C GLU A 125 14.03 -3.96 10.02
N THR A 126 14.49 -2.75 9.70
CA THR A 126 13.64 -1.66 9.22
C THR A 126 12.97 -2.01 7.90
N VAL A 127 13.72 -2.59 6.96
CA VAL A 127 13.17 -3.02 5.66
C VAL A 127 12.14 -4.13 5.85
N ARG A 128 12.41 -5.13 6.68
CA ARG A 128 11.48 -6.23 6.95
C ARG A 128 10.23 -5.76 7.68
N PHE A 129 10.35 -4.78 8.56
CA PHE A 129 9.22 -4.17 9.25
C PHE A 129 8.33 -3.37 8.30
N ILE A 130 8.92 -2.58 7.42
CA ILE A 130 8.18 -1.70 6.51
C ILE A 130 7.63 -2.47 5.30
N ALA A 131 8.40 -3.38 4.73
CA ALA A 131 8.05 -4.17 3.55
C ALA A 131 8.50 -5.63 3.77
N PRO A 132 7.74 -6.43 4.54
CA PRO A 132 7.99 -7.85 4.68
C PRO A 132 7.75 -8.49 3.30
N GLY A 133 8.82 -8.78 2.57
CA GLY A 133 8.74 -9.32 1.21
C GLY A 133 7.85 -10.56 1.11
N LYS A 134 7.40 -10.89 -0.11
CA LYS A 134 6.51 -12.04 -0.35
C LYS A 134 7.24 -13.37 -0.17
N ARG A 135 6.54 -14.38 0.37
CA ARG A 135 7.12 -15.70 0.66
C ARG A 135 7.44 -16.50 -0.59
N PHE A 136 6.59 -16.39 -1.61
CA PHE A 136 6.73 -17.13 -2.87
C PHE A 136 7.30 -16.23 -3.96
N GLY A 137 8.35 -16.71 -4.64
CA GLY A 137 8.97 -15.98 -5.76
C GLY A 137 7.98 -15.67 -6.90
N LEU A 138 7.03 -16.57 -7.15
CA LEU A 138 5.96 -16.33 -8.13
C LEU A 138 5.07 -15.16 -7.72
N ASN A 139 4.72 -15.05 -6.43
CA ASN A 139 3.93 -13.94 -5.92
C ASN A 139 4.70 -12.61 -5.98
N VAL A 140 6.02 -12.62 -5.77
CA VAL A 140 6.85 -11.42 -6.00
C VAL A 140 6.70 -10.92 -7.44
N VAL A 141 6.78 -11.81 -8.43
CA VAL A 141 6.66 -11.44 -9.85
C VAL A 141 5.22 -11.00 -10.17
N LEU A 142 4.22 -11.73 -9.69
CA LEU A 142 2.82 -11.42 -9.94
C LEU A 142 2.44 -10.06 -9.35
N HIS A 143 2.79 -9.80 -8.08
CA HIS A 143 2.43 -8.55 -7.41
C HIS A 143 3.15 -7.34 -8.00
N THR A 144 4.40 -7.49 -8.44
CA THR A 144 5.13 -6.38 -9.09
C THR A 144 4.53 -6.02 -10.45
N ILE A 145 4.22 -7.03 -11.28
CA ILE A 145 3.50 -6.82 -12.54
C ILE A 145 2.13 -6.17 -12.26
N LEU A 146 1.38 -6.71 -11.31
CA LEU A 146 0.04 -6.22 -11.00
C LEU A 146 0.07 -4.78 -10.47
N ALA A 147 1.08 -4.39 -9.70
CA ALA A 147 1.26 -3.00 -9.24
C ALA A 147 1.52 -2.05 -10.42
N GLY A 148 2.36 -2.44 -11.37
CA GLY A 148 2.56 -1.64 -12.59
C GLY A 148 1.28 -1.48 -13.41
N VAL A 149 0.57 -2.60 -13.62
CA VAL A 149 -0.68 -2.63 -14.38
C VAL A 149 -1.78 -1.81 -13.68
N LEU A 150 -1.94 -1.97 -12.37
CA LEU A 150 -2.95 -1.27 -11.57
C LEU A 150 -2.68 0.24 -11.56
N CYS A 151 -1.44 0.69 -11.36
CA CYS A 151 -1.12 2.10 -11.38
C CYS A 151 -1.30 2.70 -12.78
N GLY A 152 -0.96 1.97 -13.84
CA GLY A 152 -1.16 2.42 -15.22
C GLY A 152 -2.65 2.60 -15.55
N PHE A 153 -3.45 1.55 -15.37
CA PHE A 153 -4.90 1.61 -15.61
C PHE A 153 -5.60 2.58 -14.64
N GLY A 154 -5.17 2.63 -13.38
CA GLY A 154 -5.67 3.55 -12.38
C GLY A 154 -5.43 5.00 -12.79
N THR A 155 -4.22 5.34 -13.26
CA THR A 155 -3.90 6.67 -13.78
C THR A 155 -4.79 7.03 -14.97
N TRP A 156 -5.00 6.08 -15.88
CA TRP A 156 -5.87 6.30 -17.04
C TRP A 156 -7.33 6.55 -16.63
N TYR A 157 -7.83 5.79 -15.66
CA TYR A 157 -9.18 5.90 -15.13
C TYR A 157 -9.42 7.26 -14.43
N VAL A 158 -8.46 7.75 -13.66
CA VAL A 158 -8.61 8.95 -12.83
C VAL A 158 -8.24 10.26 -13.53
N PHE A 159 -7.95 10.29 -14.84
CA PHE A 159 -7.69 11.56 -15.51
C PHE A 159 -8.83 12.56 -15.28
N LEU A 160 -8.50 13.77 -14.82
CA LEU A 160 -9.50 14.76 -14.42
C LEU A 160 -10.44 15.14 -15.57
N GLY A 161 -9.94 15.17 -16.82
CA GLY A 161 -10.78 15.40 -18.00
C GLY A 161 -11.85 14.32 -18.18
N ARG A 162 -11.49 13.05 -17.96
CA ARG A 162 -12.42 11.91 -18.02
C ARG A 162 -13.45 11.94 -16.90
N LEU A 163 -13.01 12.26 -15.67
CA LEU A 163 -13.92 12.42 -14.54
C LEU A 163 -14.87 13.60 -14.75
N THR A 164 -14.40 14.70 -15.34
CA THR A 164 -15.24 15.87 -15.63
C THR A 164 -16.27 15.56 -16.71
N ALA A 165 -15.89 14.80 -17.74
CA ALA A 165 -16.83 14.32 -18.76
C ALA A 165 -17.91 13.39 -18.17
N LEU A 166 -17.55 12.55 -17.20
CA LEU A 166 -18.48 11.60 -16.57
C LEU A 166 -19.46 12.27 -15.60
N TYR A 167 -18.97 13.18 -14.74
CA TYR A 167 -19.79 13.78 -13.68
C TYR A 167 -20.42 15.14 -14.07
N GLY A 168 -20.01 15.74 -15.19
CA GLY A 168 -20.53 17.02 -15.67
C GLY A 168 -20.24 18.24 -14.78
N SER A 169 -19.45 18.06 -13.71
CA SER A 169 -19.12 19.11 -12.74
C SER A 169 -17.68 18.97 -12.26
N ILE A 170 -16.87 20.01 -12.49
CA ILE A 170 -15.47 20.05 -12.07
C ILE A 170 -15.30 19.86 -10.56
N GLY A 171 -16.22 20.40 -9.75
CA GLY A 171 -16.17 20.30 -8.29
C GLY A 171 -16.32 18.86 -7.81
N VAL A 172 -17.29 18.12 -8.37
CA VAL A 172 -17.50 16.70 -8.07
C VAL A 172 -16.30 15.89 -8.54
N SER A 173 -15.80 16.15 -9.75
CA SER A 173 -14.65 15.45 -10.33
C SER A 173 -13.37 15.63 -9.52
N LEU A 174 -13.13 16.80 -8.92
CA LEU A 174 -11.99 17.03 -8.03
C LEU A 174 -12.07 16.19 -6.75
N VAL A 175 -13.26 16.12 -6.13
CA VAL A 175 -13.46 15.29 -4.93
C VAL A 175 -13.26 13.81 -5.27
N VAL A 176 -13.85 13.33 -6.36
CA VAL A 176 -13.69 11.95 -6.82
C VAL A 176 -12.25 11.65 -7.20
N PHE A 177 -11.54 12.60 -7.83
CA PHE A 177 -10.12 12.47 -8.17
C PHE A 177 -9.27 12.18 -6.94
N VAL A 178 -9.41 12.99 -5.88
CA VAL A 178 -8.64 12.82 -4.64
C VAL A 178 -8.96 11.47 -3.98
N LEU A 179 -10.25 11.14 -3.85
CA LEU A 179 -10.66 9.88 -3.23
C LEU A 179 -10.21 8.65 -4.05
N SER A 180 -10.22 8.75 -5.37
CA SER A 180 -9.74 7.67 -6.25
C SER A 180 -8.25 7.44 -6.11
N TRP A 181 -7.44 8.50 -5.98
CA TRP A 181 -6.00 8.36 -5.70
C TRP A 181 -5.72 7.74 -4.35
N VAL A 182 -6.46 8.13 -3.31
CA VAL A 182 -6.36 7.48 -1.99
C VAL A 182 -6.69 5.99 -2.10
N THR A 183 -7.74 5.63 -2.84
CA THR A 183 -8.15 4.24 -3.08
C THR A 183 -7.07 3.46 -3.83
N LEU A 184 -6.47 4.04 -4.87
CA LEU A 184 -5.35 3.45 -5.59
C LEU A 184 -4.14 3.24 -4.68
N CYS A 185 -3.79 4.23 -3.85
CA CYS A 185 -2.70 4.10 -2.87
C CYS A 185 -2.93 2.94 -1.90
N ILE A 186 -4.15 2.77 -1.40
CA ILE A 186 -4.53 1.67 -0.49
C ILE A 186 -4.39 0.30 -1.16
N ALA A 187 -4.78 0.17 -2.43
CA ALA A 187 -4.68 -1.08 -3.18
C ALA A 187 -3.23 -1.41 -3.59
N GLU A 188 -2.47 -0.40 -4.00
CA GLU A 188 -1.06 -0.56 -4.36
C GLU A 188 -0.17 -0.89 -3.16
N TYR A 189 -0.44 -0.25 -2.02
CA TYR A 189 0.28 -0.53 -0.78
C TYR A 189 0.12 -2.01 -0.36
N SER A 190 -1.06 -2.57 -0.58
CA SER A 190 -1.34 -4.00 -0.37
C SER A 190 -0.46 -4.90 -1.24
N LEU A 191 -0.23 -4.53 -2.50
CA LEU A 191 0.61 -5.30 -3.42
C LEU A 191 2.10 -5.23 -3.07
N ILE A 192 2.62 -4.03 -2.80
CA ILE A 192 4.06 -3.81 -2.58
C ILE A 192 4.49 -4.22 -1.17
N VAL A 193 3.75 -3.79 -0.15
CA VAL A 193 4.11 -3.97 1.25
C VAL A 193 3.37 -5.20 1.75
N ASN A 194 2.16 -5.02 2.27
CA ASN A 194 1.23 -6.07 2.64
C ASN A 194 -0.06 -5.42 3.15
N THR A 195 -1.12 -6.19 3.25
CA THR A 195 -2.34 -5.75 3.94
C THR A 195 -2.11 -5.67 5.45
N ALA A 196 -2.83 -4.75 6.11
CA ALA A 196 -2.96 -4.77 7.57
C ALA A 196 -3.36 -6.17 8.07
N THR A 197 -2.81 -6.58 9.21
CA THR A 197 -3.20 -7.82 9.87
C THR A 197 -4.62 -7.67 10.42
N GLU A 198 -5.59 -8.34 9.81
CA GLU A 198 -6.96 -8.36 10.34
C GLU A 198 -7.00 -9.22 11.61
N THR A 199 -7.59 -8.71 12.69
CA THR A 199 -7.58 -9.33 14.01
C THR A 199 -8.41 -10.63 14.10
N ALA A 200 -9.04 -11.06 13.02
CA ALA A 200 -9.92 -12.23 12.97
C ALA A 200 -9.54 -13.25 11.88
N THR A 201 -8.48 -13.02 11.10
CA THR A 201 -7.99 -14.01 10.14
C THR A 201 -6.76 -14.70 10.70
N PHE A 202 -6.83 -16.03 10.88
CA PHE A 202 -5.65 -16.82 11.18
C PHE A 202 -4.71 -16.73 9.97
N GLN A 203 -3.64 -15.95 10.07
CA GLN A 203 -2.67 -15.80 8.97
C GLN A 203 -2.02 -17.12 8.52
N ALA A 204 -2.09 -18.16 9.36
CA ALA A 204 -1.73 -19.52 8.97
C ALA A 204 -2.60 -20.10 7.82
N GLN A 205 -3.73 -19.47 7.49
CA GLN A 205 -4.64 -19.89 6.41
C GLN A 205 -4.41 -19.15 5.09
N ASP A 206 -3.70 -18.01 5.05
CA ASP A 206 -3.36 -17.34 3.78
C ASP A 206 -2.06 -17.89 3.18
N THR A 207 -2.04 -19.20 2.93
CA THR A 207 -0.88 -19.92 2.38
C THR A 207 -0.44 -19.38 1.03
N TYR A 208 -1.36 -18.78 0.26
CA TYR A 208 -1.11 -18.34 -1.11
C TYR A 208 -0.99 -16.82 -1.27
N GLU A 209 -1.06 -16.05 -0.17
CA GLU A 209 -1.04 -14.58 -0.19
C GLU A 209 -2.13 -14.01 -1.12
N ILE A 210 -3.37 -14.51 -0.98
CA ILE A 210 -4.53 -14.07 -1.77
C ILE A 210 -5.09 -12.77 -1.21
N THR A 211 -5.01 -12.56 0.11
CA THR A 211 -5.58 -11.38 0.79
C THR A 211 -5.13 -10.07 0.14
N PRO A 212 -3.84 -9.87 -0.21
CA PRO A 212 -3.40 -8.62 -0.80
C PRO A 212 -3.87 -8.35 -2.23
N LEU A 213 -4.41 -9.36 -2.93
CA LEU A 213 -4.95 -9.25 -4.29
C LEU A 213 -6.41 -8.78 -4.32
N THR A 214 -7.13 -8.90 -3.20
CA THR A 214 -8.57 -8.58 -3.12
C THR A 214 -8.88 -7.13 -3.49
N ARG A 215 -8.12 -6.17 -2.94
CA ARG A 215 -8.33 -4.74 -3.21
C ARG A 215 -8.02 -4.34 -4.66
N PRO A 216 -6.85 -4.72 -5.23
CA PRO A 216 -6.60 -4.57 -6.66
C PRO A 216 -7.70 -5.16 -7.54
N LEU A 217 -8.20 -6.35 -7.21
CA LEU A 217 -9.24 -7.03 -8.00
C LEU A 217 -10.52 -6.21 -8.08
N TYR A 218 -10.98 -5.62 -6.97
CA TYR A 218 -12.14 -4.73 -6.99
C TYR A 218 -11.93 -3.53 -7.90
N ILE A 219 -10.75 -2.90 -7.85
CA ILE A 219 -10.44 -1.76 -8.72
C ILE A 219 -10.44 -2.19 -10.19
N PHE A 220 -9.80 -3.31 -10.53
CA PHE A 220 -9.82 -3.82 -11.90
C PHE A 220 -11.22 -4.12 -12.41
N ALA A 221 -12.12 -4.62 -11.56
CA ALA A 221 -13.52 -4.83 -11.94
C ALA A 221 -14.21 -3.51 -12.33
N PHE A 222 -14.03 -2.44 -11.54
CA PHE A 222 -14.57 -1.12 -11.86
C PHE A 222 -13.98 -0.52 -13.14
N ILE A 223 -12.66 -0.65 -13.33
CA ILE A 223 -11.99 -0.20 -14.56
C ILE A 223 -12.49 -0.98 -15.77
N ALA A 224 -12.68 -2.29 -15.65
CA ALA A 224 -13.20 -3.13 -16.73
C ALA A 224 -14.63 -2.72 -17.12
N VAL A 225 -15.49 -2.43 -16.14
CA VAL A 225 -16.86 -1.93 -16.40
C VAL A 225 -16.84 -0.57 -17.08
N ASP A 226 -16.00 0.37 -16.62
CA ASP A 226 -15.87 1.69 -17.26
C ASP A 226 -15.35 1.58 -18.70
N LEU A 227 -14.39 0.68 -18.97
CA LEU A 227 -13.89 0.41 -20.31
C LEU A 227 -14.93 -0.26 -21.21
N ALA A 228 -15.77 -1.15 -20.68
CA ALA A 228 -16.77 -1.87 -21.47
C ALA A 228 -18.00 -1.01 -21.83
N TYR A 229 -18.29 0.02 -21.03
CA TYR A 229 -19.42 0.92 -21.27
C TYR A 229 -19.11 2.05 -22.28
N ARG A 230 -17.84 2.26 -22.62
CA ARG A 230 -17.37 3.30 -23.54
C ARG A 230 -17.14 2.75 -24.93
#